data_AF-A0A6M4PM05-F1
#
_entry.id   AF-A0A6M4PM05-F1
#
_cell.length_a   1.000
_cell.length_b   1.000
_cell.length_c   1.000
_cell.angle_alpha   90.00
_cell.angle_beta   90.00
_cell.angle_gamma   90.00
#
_symmetry.space_group_name_H-M   'P 1'
#
loop_
_entity.id
_entity.type
_entity.pdbx_description
1 polymer ?
#
loop_
_entity_poly.entity_id
_entity_poly.type
_entity_poly.pdbx_seq_one_letter_code
_entity_poly.pdbx_strand_id
1 'polypeptide(L)'
;MTAETSQTLDRGLRVLKLLADTDHGLTVTELSTKLGVNRTVVYRLLATLEQHALVRRDLGGRARVGLGVLRLGRQVHPLVREAALPALRSLAEDIGATAHLTLVDGSEALAVAVVEPTWTDYHVAYRAGFRHPLDRGAAGKAILSARQSPSSDPGYTLTHGELEAGASGAAAPLVGVTGVEGSVGVVMLADAVPERVGARVMEAAREVAEALR
;
A
#
# COMPACT_ATOMS: atom_id res chain seq x y z
N MET A 1 23.70 -17.25 4.52
CA MET A 1 23.70 -17.47 5.99
C MET A 1 22.49 -16.74 6.54
N THR A 2 21.49 -17.44 7.07
CA THR A 2 20.35 -16.82 7.76
C THR A 2 20.89 -16.07 8.98
N ALA A 3 20.66 -14.75 9.04
CA ALA A 3 21.06 -13.93 10.17
C ALA A 3 20.52 -14.53 11.48
N GLU A 4 21.32 -14.50 12.54
CA GLU A 4 20.89 -14.92 13.87
C GLU A 4 19.84 -13.93 14.38
N THR A 5 18.56 -14.29 14.29
CA THR A 5 17.44 -13.43 14.69
C THR A 5 16.82 -13.90 16.00
N SER A 6 16.24 -12.97 16.76
CA SER A 6 15.50 -13.30 17.98
C SER A 6 14.26 -14.11 17.65
N GLN A 7 14.33 -15.42 17.92
CA GLN A 7 13.28 -16.37 17.60
C GLN A 7 11.94 -16.04 18.30
N THR A 8 11.99 -15.45 19.50
CA THR A 8 10.79 -15.04 20.23
C THR A 8 10.12 -13.82 19.59
N LEU A 9 10.92 -12.83 19.17
CA LEU A 9 10.40 -11.65 18.49
C LEU A 9 9.80 -12.01 17.13
N ASP A 10 10.50 -12.83 16.33
CA ASP A 10 9.98 -13.33 15.05
C ASP A 10 8.60 -13.97 15.20
N ARG A 11 8.46 -14.88 16.17
CA ARG A 11 7.17 -15.53 16.43
C ARG A 11 6.09 -14.52 16.84
N GLY A 12 6.41 -13.52 17.66
CA GLY A 12 5.48 -12.46 18.03
C GLY A 12 5.02 -11.63 16.83
N LEU A 13 5.94 -11.26 15.93
CA LEU A 13 5.60 -10.55 14.69
C LEU A 13 4.77 -11.41 13.75
N ARG A 14 5.05 -12.71 13.65
CA ARG A 14 4.25 -13.65 12.87
C ARG A 14 2.83 -13.81 13.42
N VAL A 15 2.62 -13.78 14.75
CA VAL A 15 1.27 -13.72 15.34
C VAL A 15 0.52 -12.49 14.82
N LEU A 16 1.12 -11.30 14.86
CA LEU A 16 0.48 -10.08 14.37
C LEU A 16 0.08 -10.17 12.89
N LYS A 17 0.97 -10.69 12.03
CA LYS A 17 0.68 -10.90 10.61
C LYS A 17 -0.50 -11.85 10.40
N LEU A 18 -0.47 -13.01 11.05
CA LEU A 18 -1.57 -14.00 10.96
C LEU A 18 -2.92 -13.42 11.41
N LEU A 19 -2.91 -12.56 12.44
CA LEU A 19 -4.12 -11.89 12.92
C LEU A 19 -4.59 -10.77 11.98
N ALA A 20 -3.66 -10.06 11.32
CA ALA A 20 -3.99 -9.04 10.33
C ALA A 20 -4.60 -9.66 9.05
N ASP A 21 -4.15 -10.85 8.67
CA ASP A 21 -4.67 -11.58 7.50
C ASP A 21 -6.00 -12.32 7.79
N THR A 22 -6.57 -12.19 9.00
CA THR A 22 -7.77 -12.94 9.42
C THR A 22 -8.84 -12.05 10.08
N ASP A 23 -9.90 -11.71 9.32
CA ASP A 23 -10.97 -10.79 9.78
C ASP A 23 -11.75 -11.27 11.02
N HIS A 24 -11.89 -12.59 11.21
CA HIS A 24 -12.64 -13.17 12.33
C HIS A 24 -11.78 -13.43 13.58
N GLY A 25 -10.48 -13.12 13.54
CA GLY A 25 -9.55 -13.41 14.62
C GLY A 25 -9.26 -14.91 14.79
N LEU A 26 -8.22 -15.23 15.56
CA LEU A 26 -7.73 -16.60 15.73
C LEU A 26 -7.72 -17.01 17.21
N THR A 27 -8.09 -18.26 17.47
CA THR A 27 -7.91 -18.91 18.76
C THR A 27 -6.43 -19.25 18.99
N VAL A 28 -6.07 -19.51 20.25
CA VAL A 28 -4.74 -19.99 20.62
C VAL A 28 -4.38 -21.30 19.90
N THR A 29 -5.37 -22.19 19.71
CA THR A 29 -5.17 -23.46 19.01
C THR A 29 -4.85 -23.25 17.54
N GLU A 30 -5.61 -22.40 16.84
CA GLU A 30 -5.36 -22.09 15.42
C GLU A 30 -3.99 -21.42 15.24
N LEU A 31 -3.62 -20.48 16.13
CA LEU A 31 -2.30 -19.85 16.12
C LEU A 31 -1.18 -20.85 16.38
N SER A 32 -1.36 -21.76 17.34
CA SER A 32 -0.40 -22.82 17.66
C SER A 32 -0.12 -23.70 16.44
N THR A 33 -1.17 -24.13 15.74
CA THR A 33 -1.07 -24.92 14.50
C THR A 33 -0.36 -24.13 13.40
N LYS A 34 -0.77 -22.88 13.14
CA LYS A 34 -0.19 -22.04 12.07
C LYS A 34 1.27 -21.66 12.32
N LEU A 35 1.69 -21.52 13.58
CA LEU A 35 3.06 -21.17 13.95
C LEU A 35 3.97 -22.39 14.13
N GLY A 36 3.42 -23.60 14.25
CA GLY A 36 4.18 -24.81 14.56
C GLY A 36 4.82 -24.79 15.95
N VAL A 37 4.16 -24.15 16.93
CA VAL A 37 4.65 -24.03 18.31
C VAL A 37 3.57 -24.43 19.31
N ASN A 38 3.94 -24.82 20.53
CA ASN A 38 2.97 -25.22 21.54
C ASN A 38 2.09 -24.04 22.01
N ARG A 39 0.93 -24.36 22.58
CA ARG A 39 -0.05 -23.36 23.06
C ARG A 39 0.54 -22.43 24.13
N THR A 40 1.41 -22.93 25.01
CA THR A 40 2.07 -22.14 26.06
C THR A 40 2.91 -20.99 25.48
N VAL A 41 3.63 -21.24 24.39
CA VAL A 41 4.38 -20.21 23.67
C VAL A 41 3.42 -19.17 23.09
N VAL A 42 2.34 -19.60 22.44
CA VAL A 42 1.32 -18.68 21.90
C VAL A 42 0.69 -17.82 22.98
N TYR A 43 0.33 -18.39 24.14
CA TYR A 43 -0.20 -17.63 25.27
C TYR A 43 0.77 -16.53 25.73
N ARG A 44 2.06 -16.84 25.83
CA ARG A 44 3.07 -15.84 26.22
C ARG A 44 3.22 -14.74 25.17
N LEU A 45 3.25 -15.09 23.89
CA LEU A 45 3.32 -14.11 22.80
C LEU A 45 2.10 -13.19 22.80
N LEU A 46 0.89 -13.76 22.92
CA LEU A 46 -0.34 -12.99 22.99
C LEU A 46 -0.36 -12.06 24.21
N ALA A 47 0.03 -12.55 25.39
CA ALA A 47 0.09 -11.74 26.60
C ALA A 47 1.01 -10.52 26.42
N THR A 48 2.21 -10.71 25.86
CA THR A 48 3.11 -9.60 25.56
C THR A 48 2.51 -8.63 24.54
N LEU A 49 1.94 -9.13 23.44
CA LEU A 49 1.33 -8.27 22.43
C LEU A 49 0.11 -7.49 22.96
N GLU A 50 -0.68 -8.08 23.85
CA GLU A 50 -1.80 -7.44 24.54
C GLU A 50 -1.33 -6.33 25.50
N GLN A 51 -0.23 -6.55 26.24
CA GLN A 51 0.37 -5.52 27.09
C GLN A 51 0.76 -4.27 26.29
N HIS A 52 1.14 -4.44 25.02
CA HIS A 52 1.43 -3.34 24.10
C HIS A 52 0.23 -2.87 23.27
N ALA A 53 -0.98 -3.37 23.58
CA ALA A 53 -2.23 -3.10 22.85
C ALA A 53 -2.18 -3.44 21.35
N LEU A 54 -1.21 -4.25 20.91
CA LEU A 54 -1.06 -4.69 19.52
C LEU A 54 -1.99 -5.85 19.18
N VAL A 55 -2.45 -6.58 20.21
CA VAL A 55 -3.48 -7.62 20.13
C VAL A 55 -4.55 -7.33 21.18
N ARG A 56 -5.77 -7.79 20.92
CA ARG A 56 -6.86 -7.88 21.89
C ARG A 56 -7.50 -9.27 21.81
N ARG A 57 -7.99 -9.80 22.93
CA ARG A 57 -8.86 -10.99 22.94
C ARG A 57 -10.32 -10.60 23.17
N ASP A 58 -11.23 -11.24 22.44
CA ASP A 58 -12.67 -11.12 22.72
C ASP A 58 -13.12 -12.03 23.87
N LEU A 59 -14.39 -11.94 24.26
CA LEU A 59 -14.98 -12.75 25.33
C LEU A 59 -14.92 -14.26 25.03
N GLY A 60 -14.86 -14.65 23.75
CA GLY A 60 -14.69 -16.03 23.31
C GLY A 60 -13.23 -16.49 23.28
N GLY A 61 -12.29 -15.64 23.66
CA GLY A 61 -10.86 -15.93 23.70
C GLY A 61 -10.17 -15.90 22.33
N ARG A 62 -10.84 -15.41 21.26
CA ARG A 62 -10.19 -15.19 19.96
C ARG A 62 -9.35 -13.92 20.04
N ALA A 63 -8.09 -14.04 19.65
CA ALA A 63 -7.18 -12.92 19.48
C ALA A 63 -7.47 -12.22 18.15
N ARG A 64 -7.37 -10.88 18.16
CA ARG A 64 -7.56 -9.98 17.03
C ARG A 64 -6.51 -8.88 17.10
N VAL A 65 -6.25 -8.20 15.98
CA VAL A 65 -5.40 -7.00 15.98
C VAL A 65 -5.98 -5.95 16.94
N GLY A 66 -5.09 -5.40 17.78
CA GLY A 66 -5.41 -4.34 18.74
C GLY A 66 -5.16 -2.94 18.18
N LEU A 67 -5.79 -1.94 18.80
CA LEU A 67 -5.71 -0.54 18.34
C LEU A 67 -4.32 0.09 18.48
N GLY A 68 -3.40 -0.53 19.24
CA GLY A 68 -2.01 -0.10 19.35
C GLY A 68 -1.29 -0.08 18.00
N VAL A 69 -1.70 -0.93 17.06
CA VAL A 69 -1.14 -0.95 15.69
C VAL A 69 -1.41 0.37 14.96
N LEU A 70 -2.56 1.01 15.19
CA LEU A 70 -2.87 2.33 14.59
C LEU A 70 -1.90 3.42 15.07
N ARG A 71 -1.42 3.33 16.32
CA ARG A 71 -0.42 4.28 16.84
C ARG A 71 0.93 4.12 16.15
N LEU A 72 1.30 2.88 15.82
CA LEU A 72 2.52 2.60 15.05
C LEU A 72 2.37 3.06 13.59
N GLY A 73 1.25 2.75 12.95
CA GLY A 73 0.98 3.12 11.55
C GLY A 73 0.85 4.63 11.32
N ARG A 74 0.38 5.38 12.33
CA ARG A 74 0.22 6.85 12.27
C ARG A 74 1.52 7.61 11.98
N GLN A 75 2.69 7.06 12.30
CA GLN A 75 3.97 7.71 11.98
C GLN A 75 4.48 7.39 10.57
N VAL A 76 4.00 6.31 9.93
CA VAL A 76 4.48 5.87 8.61
C VAL A 76 3.83 6.68 7.48
N HIS A 77 2.53 6.98 7.59
CA HIS A 77 1.78 7.63 6.52
C HIS A 77 2.24 9.08 6.20
N PRO A 78 2.62 9.93 7.17
CA PRO A 78 3.18 11.26 6.87
C PRO A 78 4.53 11.18 6.17
N LEU A 79 5.44 10.28 6.60
CA LEU A 79 6.77 10.13 6.02
C LEU A 79 6.70 9.63 4.57
N VAL A 80 5.86 8.63 4.29
CA VAL A 80 5.65 8.11 2.93
C VAL A 80 5.08 9.20 2.01
N ARG A 81 4.12 9.98 2.51
CA ARG A 81 3.56 11.11 1.78
C ARG A 81 4.61 12.19 1.51
N GLU A 82 5.35 12.62 2.53
CA GLU A 82 6.37 13.67 2.42
C GLU A 82 7.50 13.29 1.46
N ALA A 83 7.96 12.04 1.51
CA ALA A 83 8.97 11.51 0.59
C ALA A 83 8.50 11.52 -0.87
N ALA A 84 7.20 11.27 -1.11
CA ALA A 84 6.65 11.22 -2.46
C ALA A 84 6.32 12.60 -3.06
N LEU A 85 6.08 13.62 -2.23
CA LEU A 85 5.62 14.95 -2.69
C LEU A 85 6.53 15.60 -3.76
N PRO A 86 7.87 15.57 -3.68
CA PRO A 86 8.73 16.15 -4.71
C PRO A 86 8.52 15.52 -6.10
N ALA A 87 8.52 14.19 -6.19
CA ALA A 87 8.30 13.46 -7.42
C ALA A 87 6.89 13.68 -7.97
N LEU A 88 5.87 13.64 -7.09
CA LEU A 88 4.48 13.90 -7.49
C LEU A 88 4.27 15.33 -8.01
N ARG A 89 4.91 16.33 -7.40
CA ARG A 89 4.89 17.71 -7.91
C ARG A 89 5.53 17.82 -9.28
N SER A 90 6.74 17.27 -9.44
CA SER A 90 7.41 17.27 -10.74
C SER A 90 6.56 16.59 -11.82
N LEU A 91 5.96 15.45 -11.50
CA LEU A 91 5.07 14.72 -12.41
C LEU A 91 3.81 15.53 -12.76
N ALA A 92 3.14 16.11 -11.76
CA ALA A 92 1.92 16.89 -11.99
C ALA A 92 2.20 18.11 -12.87
N GLU A 93 3.26 18.85 -12.57
CA GLU A 93 3.65 20.05 -13.31
C GLU A 93 4.11 19.73 -14.73
N ASP A 94 4.88 18.66 -14.94
CA ASP A 94 5.35 18.30 -16.28
C ASP A 94 4.21 17.82 -17.19
N ILE A 95 3.32 16.97 -16.67
CA ILE A 95 2.23 16.40 -17.45
C ILE A 95 1.06 17.40 -17.60
N GLY A 96 0.86 18.29 -16.63
CA GLY A 96 -0.35 19.10 -16.53
C GLY A 96 -1.55 18.26 -16.10
N ALA A 97 -1.35 17.32 -15.17
CA ALA A 97 -2.37 16.39 -14.72
C ALA A 97 -2.23 16.10 -13.23
N THR A 98 -3.32 15.68 -12.59
CA THR A 98 -3.29 15.36 -11.17
C THR A 98 -2.48 14.10 -10.93
N ALA A 99 -1.34 14.23 -10.23
CA ALA A 99 -0.49 13.13 -9.83
C ALA A 99 -0.92 12.55 -8.49
N HIS A 100 -0.69 11.26 -8.29
CA HIS A 100 -1.06 10.58 -7.05
C HIS A 100 -0.08 9.47 -6.67
N LEU A 101 0.02 9.23 -5.36
CA LEU A 101 0.56 8.01 -4.79
C LEU A 101 -0.61 7.19 -4.23
N THR A 102 -0.70 5.94 -4.65
CA THR A 102 -1.73 4.99 -4.24
C THR A 102 -1.07 3.79 -3.58
N LEU A 103 -1.54 3.40 -2.39
CA LEU A 103 -1.06 2.22 -1.66
C LEU A 103 -2.15 1.16 -1.57
N VAL A 104 -1.74 -0.09 -1.36
CA VAL A 104 -2.66 -1.19 -1.05
C VAL A 104 -3.10 -1.09 0.41
N ASP A 105 -4.41 -1.12 0.62
CA ASP A 105 -5.03 -1.32 1.92
C ASP A 105 -6.05 -2.47 1.83
N GLY A 106 -5.67 -3.64 2.32
CA GLY A 106 -6.44 -4.87 2.15
C GLY A 106 -6.62 -5.24 0.66
N SER A 107 -7.87 -5.20 0.19
CA SER A 107 -8.24 -5.49 -1.20
C SER A 107 -8.46 -4.22 -2.05
N GLU A 108 -8.15 -3.04 -1.51
CA GLU A 108 -8.41 -1.75 -2.15
C GLU A 108 -7.11 -0.99 -2.44
N ALA A 109 -7.18 -0.15 -3.47
CA ALA A 109 -6.23 0.91 -3.74
C ALA A 109 -6.67 2.18 -3.01
N LEU A 110 -5.78 2.75 -2.18
CA LEU A 110 -5.99 3.96 -1.39
C LEU A 110 -5.07 5.08 -1.87
N ALA A 111 -5.63 6.20 -2.32
CA ALA A 111 -4.87 7.40 -2.64
C ALA A 111 -4.35 8.07 -1.35
N VAL A 112 -3.04 8.00 -1.09
CA VAL A 112 -2.44 8.53 0.15
C VAL A 112 -1.82 9.92 -0.03
N ALA A 113 -1.48 10.28 -1.26
CA ALA A 113 -1.02 11.61 -1.64
C ALA A 113 -1.57 11.96 -3.02
N VAL A 114 -1.98 13.21 -3.19
CA VAL A 114 -2.46 13.76 -4.45
C VAL A 114 -1.86 15.16 -4.62
N VAL A 115 -1.41 15.46 -5.82
CA VAL A 115 -0.87 16.77 -6.21
C VAL A 115 -1.52 17.20 -7.53
N GLU A 116 -2.14 18.36 -7.50
CA GLU A 116 -2.75 18.98 -8.68
C GLU A 116 -1.74 19.91 -9.37
N PRO A 117 -1.77 20.01 -10.72
CA PRO A 117 -0.92 20.93 -11.46
C PRO A 117 -1.30 22.39 -11.19
N THR A 118 -0.34 23.32 -11.27
CA THR A 118 -0.58 24.74 -10.95
C THR A 118 -0.87 25.63 -12.16
N TRP A 119 -0.65 25.16 -13.39
CA TRP A 119 -0.74 25.99 -14.60
C TRP A 119 -1.89 25.65 -15.55
N THR A 120 -2.65 24.58 -15.30
CA THR A 120 -3.77 24.19 -16.17
C THR A 120 -5.08 24.87 -15.79
N ASP A 121 -5.86 25.31 -16.78
CA ASP A 121 -7.18 25.92 -16.55
C ASP A 121 -8.23 24.91 -16.03
N TYR A 122 -8.14 23.66 -16.48
CA TYR A 122 -9.03 22.57 -16.09
C TYR A 122 -8.27 21.26 -15.95
N HIS A 123 -8.55 20.53 -14.88
CA HIS A 123 -8.06 19.17 -14.65
C HIS A 123 -9.06 18.38 -13.82
N VAL A 124 -8.95 17.05 -13.85
CA VAL A 124 -9.68 16.14 -12.98
C VAL A 124 -8.80 15.76 -11.80
N ALA A 125 -9.36 15.68 -10.61
CA ALA A 125 -8.66 15.24 -9.41
C ALA A 125 -9.58 14.39 -8.54
N TYR A 126 -9.05 13.30 -8.00
CA TYR A 126 -9.66 12.65 -6.84
C TYR A 126 -8.91 13.05 -5.57
N ARG A 127 -9.60 12.99 -4.43
CA ARG A 127 -9.03 13.44 -3.14
C ARG A 127 -8.14 12.36 -2.51
N ALA A 128 -7.16 12.78 -1.71
CA ALA A 128 -6.51 11.88 -0.78
C ALA A 128 -7.56 11.21 0.12
N GLY A 129 -7.42 9.90 0.34
CA GLY A 129 -8.42 9.07 0.99
C GLY A 129 -9.38 8.37 0.04
N PHE A 130 -9.38 8.71 -1.26
CA PHE A 130 -10.18 7.99 -2.26
C PHE A 130 -9.76 6.53 -2.36
N ARG A 131 -10.77 5.64 -2.48
CA ARG A 131 -10.61 4.18 -2.50
C ARG A 131 -11.31 3.58 -3.70
N HIS A 132 -10.70 2.56 -4.27
CA HIS A 132 -11.34 1.72 -5.29
C HIS A 132 -10.77 0.30 -5.28
N PRO A 133 -11.50 -0.71 -5.82
CA PRO A 133 -10.97 -2.06 -5.99
C PRO A 133 -9.68 -2.09 -6.82
N LEU A 134 -8.77 -3.02 -6.51
CA LEU A 134 -7.47 -3.15 -7.20
C LEU A 134 -7.61 -3.55 -8.68
N ASP A 135 -8.70 -4.17 -9.09
CA ASP A 135 -8.96 -4.59 -10.47
C ASP A 135 -9.50 -3.48 -11.37
N ARG A 136 -9.72 -2.28 -10.83
CA ARG A 136 -10.18 -1.09 -11.57
C ARG A 136 -9.17 0.03 -11.54
N GLY A 137 -9.11 0.78 -12.64
CA GLY A 137 -8.26 1.97 -12.76
C GLY A 137 -6.78 1.63 -12.86
N ALA A 138 -6.03 2.56 -13.46
CA ALA A 138 -4.61 2.35 -13.75
C ALA A 138 -3.79 2.05 -12.48
N ALA A 139 -4.07 2.74 -11.37
CA ALA A 139 -3.34 2.59 -10.12
C ALA A 139 -3.40 1.16 -9.55
N GLY A 140 -4.61 0.59 -9.46
CA GLY A 140 -4.83 -0.76 -8.94
C GLY A 140 -4.27 -1.82 -9.89
N LYS A 141 -4.52 -1.67 -11.18
CA LYS A 141 -4.04 -2.61 -12.20
C LYS A 141 -2.51 -2.64 -12.31
N ALA A 142 -1.85 -1.49 -12.16
CA ALA A 142 -0.39 -1.41 -12.11
C ALA A 142 0.18 -2.22 -10.93
N ILE A 143 -0.45 -2.13 -9.76
CA ILE A 143 -0.10 -2.93 -8.58
C ILE A 143 -0.28 -4.42 -8.86
N LEU A 144 -1.43 -4.82 -9.43
CA LEU A 144 -1.71 -6.22 -9.76
C LEU A 144 -0.74 -6.78 -10.81
N SER A 145 -0.31 -5.95 -11.78
CA SER A 145 0.71 -6.33 -12.77
C SER A 145 2.04 -6.70 -12.10
N ALA A 146 2.50 -5.88 -11.14
CA ALA A 146 3.72 -6.15 -10.37
C ALA A 146 3.63 -7.44 -9.53
N ARG A 147 2.45 -7.80 -9.01
CA ARG A 147 2.24 -9.07 -8.29
C ARG A 147 2.41 -10.29 -9.21
N GLN A 148 1.94 -10.18 -10.45
CA GLN A 148 1.93 -11.30 -11.40
C GLN A 148 3.31 -11.56 -12.00
N SER A 149 4.12 -10.51 -12.16
CA SER A 149 5.47 -10.63 -12.72
C SER A 149 6.53 -9.94 -11.86
N PRO A 150 6.87 -10.50 -10.67
CA PRO A 150 7.83 -9.88 -9.74
C PRO A 150 9.26 -9.77 -10.29
N SER A 151 9.58 -10.53 -11.34
CA SER A 151 10.90 -10.64 -11.96
C SER A 151 11.05 -9.86 -13.26
N SER A 152 10.00 -9.21 -13.76
CA SER A 152 10.05 -8.32 -14.94
C SER A 152 9.86 -6.86 -14.53
N ASP A 153 10.40 -5.93 -15.32
CA ASP A 153 9.99 -4.53 -15.22
C ASP A 153 8.49 -4.42 -15.58
N PRO A 154 7.59 -4.13 -14.63
CA PRO A 154 6.14 -4.20 -14.84
C PRO A 154 5.62 -3.05 -15.72
N GLY A 155 6.49 -2.09 -16.09
CA GLY A 155 6.14 -0.96 -16.95
C GLY A 155 5.09 -0.04 -16.33
N TYR A 156 4.15 0.39 -17.14
CA TYR A 156 3.02 1.23 -16.72
C TYR A 156 1.70 0.67 -17.27
N THR A 157 0.60 1.04 -16.63
CA THR A 157 -0.76 0.69 -17.03
C THR A 157 -1.54 1.93 -17.45
N LEU A 158 -2.35 1.80 -18.50
CA LEU A 158 -3.32 2.81 -18.94
C LEU A 158 -4.74 2.29 -18.76
N THR A 159 -5.65 3.17 -18.34
CA THR A 159 -7.09 2.88 -18.28
C THR A 159 -7.88 4.09 -18.75
N HIS A 160 -9.06 3.86 -19.34
CA HIS A 160 -9.97 4.92 -19.78
C HIS A 160 -11.39 4.62 -19.30
N GLY A 161 -12.05 5.61 -18.68
CA GLY A 161 -13.45 5.52 -18.25
C GLY A 161 -13.73 4.54 -17.10
N GLU A 162 -12.70 3.92 -16.53
CA GLU A 162 -12.88 2.82 -15.57
C GLU A 162 -13.27 3.26 -14.17
N LEU A 163 -12.87 4.45 -13.73
CA LEU A 163 -13.25 4.98 -12.41
C LEU A 163 -14.32 6.05 -12.54
N GLU A 164 -14.18 6.93 -13.53
CA GLU A 164 -15.12 7.99 -13.85
C GLU A 164 -15.21 8.13 -15.37
N ALA A 165 -16.40 8.39 -15.91
CA ALA A 165 -16.58 8.53 -17.35
C ALA A 165 -15.80 9.74 -17.89
N GLY A 166 -15.06 9.55 -18.99
CA GLY A 166 -14.23 10.60 -19.59
C GLY A 166 -12.87 10.85 -18.90
N ALA A 167 -12.56 10.11 -17.81
CA ALA A 167 -11.25 10.17 -17.17
C ALA A 167 -10.32 9.06 -17.69
N SER A 168 -9.08 9.43 -17.98
CA SER A 168 -7.99 8.49 -18.27
C SER A 168 -6.99 8.45 -17.12
N GLY A 169 -6.45 7.27 -16.84
CA GLY A 169 -5.43 7.06 -15.82
C GLY A 169 -4.19 6.42 -16.39
N ALA A 170 -3.02 6.82 -15.89
CA ALA A 170 -1.74 6.16 -16.17
C ALA A 170 -0.99 5.94 -14.86
N ALA A 171 -0.47 4.74 -14.61
CA ALA A 171 0.25 4.46 -13.37
C ALA A 171 1.34 3.41 -13.54
N ALA A 172 2.41 3.53 -12.75
CA ALA A 172 3.48 2.56 -12.64
C ALA A 172 3.61 2.10 -11.18
N PRO A 173 3.89 0.80 -10.92
CA PRO A 173 3.99 0.27 -9.58
C PRO A 173 5.30 0.69 -8.90
N LEU A 174 5.28 0.76 -7.57
CA LEU A 174 6.49 0.89 -6.76
C LEU A 174 7.20 -0.47 -6.68
N VAL A 175 8.46 -0.53 -7.09
CA VAL A 175 9.25 -1.77 -7.10
C VAL A 175 10.43 -1.67 -6.13
N GLY A 176 10.63 -2.72 -5.33
CA GLY A 176 11.77 -2.83 -4.42
C GLY A 176 11.66 -1.94 -3.17
N VAL A 177 10.44 -1.58 -2.75
CA VAL A 177 10.15 -0.91 -1.48
C VAL A 177 9.65 -1.96 -0.49
N THR A 178 10.36 -2.17 0.62
CA THR A 178 9.99 -3.21 1.59
C THR A 178 8.80 -2.76 2.44
N GLY A 179 7.73 -3.54 2.46
CA GLY A 179 6.57 -3.28 3.32
C GLY A 179 5.60 -2.21 2.80
N VAL A 180 5.85 -1.68 1.60
CA VAL A 180 4.94 -0.78 0.89
C VAL A 180 4.62 -1.39 -0.45
N GLU A 181 3.33 -1.62 -0.70
CA GLU A 181 2.83 -2.01 -2.01
C GLU A 181 1.96 -0.88 -2.53
N GLY A 182 2.24 -0.39 -3.74
CA GLY A 182 1.57 0.78 -4.28
C GLY A 182 1.99 1.12 -5.70
N SER A 183 1.48 2.24 -6.20
CA SER A 183 1.77 2.79 -7.51
C SER A 183 1.76 4.31 -7.49
N VAL A 184 2.49 4.90 -8.43
CA VAL A 184 2.47 6.33 -8.74
C VAL A 184 1.79 6.51 -10.09
N GLY A 185 0.94 7.50 -10.22
CA GLY A 185 0.24 7.75 -11.47
C GLY A 185 -0.30 9.15 -11.62
N VAL A 186 -0.97 9.37 -12.75
CA VAL A 186 -1.73 10.58 -13.07
C VAL A 186 -3.14 10.23 -13.50
N VAL A 187 -4.07 11.14 -13.24
CA VAL A 187 -5.42 11.14 -13.79
C VAL A 187 -5.62 12.38 -14.67
N MET A 188 -6.19 12.18 -15.85
CA MET A 188 -6.33 13.17 -16.90
C MET A 188 -7.77 13.21 -17.40
N LEU A 189 -8.22 14.40 -17.80
CA LEU A 189 -9.48 14.58 -18.52
C LEU A 189 -9.18 14.59 -20.02
N ALA A 190 -8.91 13.40 -20.58
CA ALA A 190 -8.52 13.28 -21.98
C ALA A 190 -8.89 11.91 -22.55
N ASP A 191 -9.36 11.90 -23.79
CA ASP A 191 -9.61 10.67 -24.56
C ASP A 191 -8.31 10.03 -25.08
N ALA A 192 -7.28 10.84 -25.30
CA ALA A 192 -5.96 10.40 -25.74
C ALA A 192 -4.89 10.75 -24.68
N VAL A 193 -4.10 9.75 -24.29
CA VAL A 193 -3.00 9.91 -23.34
C VAL A 193 -1.73 10.31 -24.11
N PRO A 194 -1.05 11.42 -23.77
CA PRO A 194 0.20 11.80 -24.42
C PRO A 194 1.28 10.72 -24.28
N GLU A 195 2.06 10.49 -25.34
CA GLU A 195 3.09 9.43 -25.39
C GLU A 195 4.10 9.51 -24.23
N ARG A 196 4.42 10.74 -23.79
CA ARG A 196 5.37 10.99 -22.69
C ARG A 196 4.88 10.54 -21.31
N VAL A 197 3.57 10.35 -21.11
CA VAL A 197 3.00 10.05 -19.79
C VAL A 197 3.56 8.74 -19.24
N GLY A 198 3.63 7.70 -20.06
CA GLY A 198 4.14 6.38 -19.63
C GLY A 198 5.57 6.46 -19.07
N ALA A 199 6.47 7.13 -19.79
CA ALA A 199 7.85 7.30 -19.35
C ALA A 199 7.94 8.09 -18.02
N ARG A 200 7.16 9.17 -17.90
CA ARG A 200 7.18 10.04 -16.72
C ARG A 200 6.57 9.40 -15.47
N VAL A 201 5.49 8.63 -15.59
CA VAL A 201 4.93 7.90 -14.43
C VAL A 201 5.89 6.82 -13.94
N MET A 202 6.61 6.13 -14.85
CA MET A 202 7.63 5.14 -14.47
C MET A 202 8.83 5.80 -13.77
N GLU A 203 9.29 6.95 -14.27
CA GLU A 203 10.37 7.70 -13.65
C GLU A 203 9.98 8.20 -12.25
N ALA A 204 8.80 8.80 -12.11
CA ALA A 204 8.28 9.22 -10.81
C ALA A 204 8.10 8.05 -9.84
N ALA A 205 7.65 6.88 -10.31
CA ALA A 205 7.56 5.69 -9.46
C ALA A 205 8.93 5.22 -8.97
N ARG A 206 10.00 5.34 -9.78
CA ARG A 206 11.38 5.06 -9.36
C ARG A 206 11.88 6.09 -8.34
N GLU A 207 11.66 7.38 -8.57
CA GLU A 207 12.03 8.44 -7.62
C GLU A 207 11.35 8.24 -6.25
N VAL A 208 10.04 7.95 -6.25
CA VAL A 208 9.31 7.64 -5.01
C VAL A 208 9.85 6.36 -4.37
N ALA A 209 10.10 5.30 -5.15
CA ALA A 209 10.63 4.06 -4.61
C ALA A 209 12.02 4.26 -3.97
N GLU A 210 12.89 5.06 -4.57
CA GLU A 210 14.21 5.40 -4.00
C GLU A 210 14.10 6.22 -2.72
N ALA A 211 13.16 7.18 -2.66
CA ALA A 211 12.91 7.98 -1.46
C ALA A 211 12.30 7.17 -0.30
N LEU A 212 11.72 6.00 -0.57
CA LEU A 212 11.09 5.11 0.40
C LEU A 212 11.95 3.91 0.83
N ARG A 213 13.16 3.75 0.28
CA ARG A 213 14.12 2.70 0.69
C ARG A 213 14.88 3.09 1.96
#